data_AF-A0A2V1CYX4-F1
#
_entry.id   AF-A0A2V1CYX4-F1
#
_cell.length_a   1.000
_cell.length_b   1.000
_cell.length_c   1.000
_cell.angle_alpha   90.00
_cell.angle_beta   90.00
_cell.angle_gamma   90.00
#
_symmetry.space_group_name_H-M   'P 1'
#
loop_
_entity.id
_entity.type
_entity.pdbx_description
1 polymer ?
#
loop_
_entity_poly.entity_id
_entity_poly.type
_entity_poly.pdbx_seq_one_letter_code
_entity_poly.pdbx_strand_id
1 'polypeptide(L)'
;SEESPAKKQSKWTPEEDNLTIKLRGEGRKWGDIAKQLPGRSSISCRLHYQNYLEKRADWDEEEKNKLARLYARFKEEMWQKVATEMGLPWRSAESMHWQLGEQEMGKRAKAPVFQLHSSATSR
;
A
#
# COMPACT_ATOMS: atom_id res chain seq x y z
N SER A 1 -0.52 46.10 -5.22
CA SER A 1 -1.54 45.45 -4.39
C SER A 1 -2.37 44.57 -5.28
N GLU A 2 -2.43 43.27 -5.00
CA GLU A 2 -3.61 42.44 -5.24
C GLU A 2 -3.38 41.09 -4.54
N GLU A 3 -3.43 41.17 -3.22
CA GLU A 3 -3.63 40.01 -2.36
C GLU A 3 -5.07 39.52 -2.59
N SER A 4 -5.23 38.51 -3.43
CA SER A 4 -6.54 37.89 -3.68
C SER A 4 -6.86 36.88 -2.58
N PRO A 5 -8.08 36.90 -2.03
CA PRO A 5 -8.43 36.25 -0.78
C PRO A 5 -8.39 34.73 -0.92
N ALA A 6 -7.99 34.06 0.15
CA ALA A 6 -7.96 32.60 0.28
C ALA A 6 -9.35 32.00 0.00
N LYS A 7 -9.61 31.62 -1.26
CA LYS A 7 -10.75 30.77 -1.65
C LYS A 7 -10.66 29.47 -0.86
N LYS A 8 -11.78 29.07 -0.24
CA LYS A 8 -11.97 27.76 0.41
C LYS A 8 -11.34 26.68 -0.47
N GLN A 9 -10.25 26.06 0.00
CA GLN A 9 -9.48 25.09 -0.79
C GLN A 9 -10.40 23.92 -1.14
N SER A 10 -10.74 23.79 -2.42
CA SER A 10 -11.46 22.63 -2.94
C SER A 10 -10.62 21.36 -2.75
N LYS A 11 -11.28 20.21 -2.66
CA LYS A 11 -10.58 18.91 -2.72
C LYS A 11 -9.72 18.86 -3.99
N TRP A 12 -8.54 18.26 -3.90
CA TRP A 12 -7.67 18.04 -5.06
C TRP A 12 -8.33 17.09 -6.05
N THR A 13 -8.26 17.42 -7.34
CA THR A 13 -8.77 16.55 -8.40
C THR A 13 -7.64 15.70 -9.00
N PRO A 14 -7.98 14.54 -9.61
CA PRO A 14 -6.98 13.69 -10.27
C PRO A 14 -6.20 14.43 -11.39
N GLU A 15 -6.82 15.39 -12.06
CA GLU A 15 -6.18 16.20 -13.09
C GLU A 15 -5.11 17.12 -12.48
N GLU A 16 -5.43 17.75 -11.33
CA GLU A 16 -4.48 18.56 -10.57
C GLU A 16 -3.31 17.72 -10.05
N ASP A 17 -3.59 16.49 -9.59
CA ASP A 17 -2.57 15.52 -9.17
C ASP A 17 -1.62 15.18 -10.32
N ASN A 18 -2.17 14.76 -11.44
CA ASN A 18 -1.40 14.36 -12.63
C ASN A 18 -0.52 15.51 -13.14
N LEU A 19 -1.06 16.74 -13.17
CA LEU A 19 -0.31 17.91 -13.60
C LEU A 19 0.81 18.25 -12.61
N THR A 20 0.54 18.20 -11.31
CA THR A 20 1.55 18.45 -10.26
C THR A 20 2.69 17.45 -10.36
N ILE A 21 2.37 16.16 -10.53
CA ILE A 21 3.36 15.07 -10.67
C ILE A 21 4.20 15.25 -11.92
N LYS A 22 3.55 15.48 -13.07
CA LYS A 22 4.24 15.67 -14.35
C LYS A 22 5.24 16.83 -14.28
N LEU A 23 4.76 18.01 -13.87
CA LEU A 23 5.61 19.21 -13.80
C LEU A 23 6.73 19.08 -12.77
N ARG A 24 6.47 18.38 -11.66
CA ARG A 24 7.52 18.14 -10.67
C ARG A 24 8.57 17.15 -11.18
N GLY A 25 8.16 16.14 -11.93
CA GLY A 25 9.06 15.22 -12.65
C GLY A 25 9.92 15.92 -13.70
N GLU A 26 9.41 16.99 -14.33
CA GLU A 26 10.17 17.88 -15.22
C GLU A 26 11.11 18.86 -14.47
N GLY A 27 11.20 18.78 -13.14
CA GLY A 27 12.08 19.64 -12.33
C GLY A 27 11.56 21.07 -12.10
N ARG A 28 10.27 21.34 -12.36
CA ARG A 28 9.69 22.68 -12.17
C ARG A 28 9.66 23.08 -10.69
N LYS A 29 9.82 24.39 -10.45
CA LYS A 29 9.69 24.99 -9.12
C LYS A 29 8.21 25.10 -8.74
N TRP A 30 7.89 25.02 -7.44
CA TRP A 30 6.52 25.11 -6.94
C TRP A 30 5.77 26.39 -7.36
N GLY A 31 6.50 27.50 -7.52
CA GLY A 31 5.93 28.73 -8.04
C GLY A 31 5.44 28.62 -9.48
N ASP A 32 6.13 27.85 -10.33
CA ASP A 32 5.73 27.64 -11.72
C ASP A 32 4.63 26.59 -11.86
N ILE A 33 4.61 25.62 -10.95
CA ILE A 33 3.52 24.63 -10.85
C ILE A 33 2.22 25.32 -10.43
N ALA A 34 2.26 26.19 -9.42
CA ALA A 34 1.09 26.94 -8.95
C ALA A 34 0.48 27.86 -10.03
N LYS A 35 1.30 28.41 -10.93
CA LYS A 35 0.80 29.19 -12.08
C LYS A 35 -0.05 28.35 -13.04
N GLN A 36 0.19 27.03 -13.10
CA GLN A 36 -0.57 26.11 -13.95
C GLN A 36 -1.79 25.51 -13.24
N LEU A 37 -1.95 25.76 -11.94
CA LEU A 37 -3.04 25.26 -11.11
C LEU A 37 -3.85 26.43 -10.53
N PRO A 38 -4.83 26.96 -11.29
CA PRO A 38 -5.59 28.12 -10.85
C PRO A 38 -6.31 27.82 -9.53
N GLY A 39 -6.03 28.63 -8.50
CA GLY A 39 -6.59 28.43 -7.16
C GLY A 39 -5.74 27.59 -6.21
N ARG A 40 -4.58 27.08 -6.65
CA ARG A 40 -3.57 26.43 -5.79
C ARG A 40 -2.37 27.35 -5.59
N SER A 41 -1.95 27.54 -4.34
CA SER A 41 -0.70 28.25 -4.04
C SER A 41 0.50 27.32 -4.15
N SER A 42 1.71 27.89 -4.31
CA SER A 42 2.96 27.11 -4.32
C SER A 42 3.14 26.27 -3.04
N ILE A 43 2.71 26.83 -1.89
CA ILE A 43 2.71 26.14 -0.60
C ILE A 43 1.71 24.98 -0.61
N SER A 44 0.50 25.20 -1.11
CA SER A 44 -0.52 24.15 -1.23
C SER A 44 -0.07 23.02 -2.16
N CYS A 45 0.56 23.35 -3.30
CA CYS A 45 1.12 22.36 -4.23
C CYS A 45 2.20 21.51 -3.58
N ARG A 46 3.13 22.14 -2.85
CA ARG A 46 4.19 21.42 -2.11
C ARG A 46 3.60 20.50 -1.04
N LEU A 47 2.69 21.03 -0.22
CA LEU A 47 2.07 20.26 0.88
C LEU A 47 1.25 19.10 0.33
N HIS A 48 0.48 19.34 -0.74
CA HIS A 48 -0.28 18.30 -1.40
C HIS A 48 0.61 17.24 -2.02
N TYR A 49 1.63 17.64 -2.78
CA TYR A 49 2.59 16.68 -3.36
C TYR A 49 3.29 15.86 -2.27
N GLN A 50 3.69 16.50 -1.16
CA GLN A 50 4.28 15.80 -0.02
C GLN A 50 3.29 14.79 0.59
N ASN A 51 2.05 15.21 0.90
CA ASN A 51 1.02 14.33 1.43
C ASN A 51 0.60 13.23 0.44
N TYR A 52 0.61 13.54 -0.86
CA TYR A 52 0.29 12.63 -1.94
C TYR A 52 1.37 11.56 -2.08
N LEU A 53 2.66 11.95 -2.04
CA LEU A 53 3.78 11.02 -2.01
C LEU A 53 3.86 10.23 -0.69
N GLU A 54 3.51 10.82 0.45
CA GLU A 54 3.45 10.09 1.72
C GLU A 54 2.31 9.06 1.72
N LYS A 55 1.19 9.34 1.04
CA LYS A 55 0.09 8.38 0.83
C LYS A 55 0.33 7.40 -0.32
N ARG A 56 1.18 7.76 -1.27
CA ARG A 56 1.72 6.93 -2.36
C ARG A 56 3.21 6.66 -2.17
N ALA A 57 3.63 6.30 -0.97
CA ALA A 57 4.73 5.36 -0.88
C ALA A 57 4.17 3.99 -1.31
N ASP A 58 3.61 3.84 -2.52
CA ASP A 58 4.34 3.33 -3.69
C ASP A 58 5.84 3.27 -3.41
N TRP A 59 6.20 2.18 -2.74
CA TRP A 59 7.58 1.76 -2.55
C TRP A 59 8.33 1.99 -3.85
N ASP A 60 9.47 2.65 -3.79
CA ASP A 60 10.28 2.80 -4.98
C ASP A 60 10.72 1.41 -5.49
N GLU A 61 11.16 1.31 -6.75
CA GLU A 61 11.56 0.02 -7.32
C GLU A 61 12.72 -0.62 -6.55
N GLU A 62 13.57 0.16 -5.89
CA GLU A 62 14.66 -0.36 -5.07
C GLU A 62 14.17 -0.95 -3.74
N GLU A 63 13.19 -0.32 -3.10
CA GLU A 63 12.50 -0.80 -1.91
C GLU A 63 11.71 -2.08 -2.21
N LYS A 64 10.98 -2.14 -3.33
CA LYS A 64 10.31 -3.36 -3.80
C LYS A 64 11.32 -4.48 -4.05
N ASN A 65 12.43 -4.17 -4.71
CA ASN A 65 13.50 -5.14 -4.96
C ASN A 65 14.16 -5.61 -3.66
N LYS A 66 14.38 -4.71 -2.70
CA LYS A 66 14.91 -5.05 -1.38
C LYS A 66 13.95 -5.96 -0.63
N LEU A 67 12.64 -5.68 -0.65
CA LEU A 67 11.63 -6.58 -0.09
C LEU A 67 11.68 -7.96 -0.74
N ALA A 68 11.71 -8.03 -2.07
CA ALA A 68 11.75 -9.29 -2.81
C ALA A 68 13.01 -10.12 -2.47
N ARG A 69 14.18 -9.47 -2.36
CA ARG A 69 15.44 -10.13 -1.96
C ARG A 69 15.38 -10.67 -0.54
N LEU A 70 14.88 -9.86 0.41
CA LEU A 70 14.74 -10.28 1.80
C LEU A 70 13.73 -11.42 1.91
N TYR A 71 12.60 -11.32 1.23
CA TYR A 71 11.61 -12.39 1.18
C TYR A 71 12.23 -13.68 0.63
N ALA A 72 12.92 -13.63 -0.51
CA ALA A 72 13.59 -14.81 -1.09
C ALA A 72 14.60 -15.44 -0.13
N ARG A 73 15.31 -14.62 0.65
CA ARG A 73 16.30 -15.08 1.64
C ARG A 73 15.67 -15.73 2.87
N PHE A 74 14.55 -15.20 3.36
CA PHE A 74 13.99 -15.59 4.66
C PHE A 74 12.70 -16.41 4.58
N LYS A 75 12.09 -16.54 3.39
CA LYS A 75 10.78 -17.18 3.24
C LYS A 75 10.75 -18.62 3.72
N GLU A 76 11.80 -19.40 3.54
CA GLU A 76 11.85 -20.78 4.03
C GLU A 76 11.72 -20.82 5.55
N GLU A 77 12.55 -20.07 6.28
CA GLU A 77 12.49 -20.00 7.74
C GLU A 77 11.16 -19.43 8.26
N MET A 78 10.63 -18.39 7.59
CA MET A 78 9.34 -17.79 7.94
C MET A 78 8.20 -18.80 7.81
N TRP A 79 8.12 -19.49 6.68
CA TRP A 79 7.04 -20.42 6.38
C TRP A 79 7.23 -21.78 7.06
N GLN A 80 8.45 -22.17 7.44
CA GLN A 80 8.73 -23.45 8.09
C GLN A 80 7.89 -23.64 9.35
N LYS A 81 7.71 -22.59 10.16
CA LYS A 81 6.92 -22.66 11.40
C LYS A 81 5.46 -22.96 11.09
N VAL A 82 4.85 -22.19 10.18
CA VAL A 82 3.46 -22.39 9.74
C VAL A 82 3.28 -23.78 9.14
N ALA A 83 4.22 -24.21 8.30
CA ALA A 83 4.16 -25.48 7.61
C ALA A 83 4.25 -26.68 8.58
N THR A 84 5.08 -26.56 9.61
CA THR A 84 5.23 -27.58 10.67
C THR A 84 3.90 -27.79 11.40
N GLU A 85 3.24 -26.71 11.82
CA GLU A 85 1.93 -26.78 12.48
C GLU A 85 0.83 -27.33 11.55
N MET A 86 0.91 -27.05 10.25
CA MET A 86 -0.03 -27.56 9.26
C MET A 86 0.26 -28.99 8.80
N GLY A 87 1.43 -29.56 9.14
CA GLY A 87 1.87 -30.86 8.63
C GLY A 87 2.12 -30.89 7.12
N LEU A 88 2.53 -29.77 6.52
CA LEU A 88 2.72 -29.61 5.08
C LEU A 88 4.13 -29.07 4.75
N PRO A 89 4.62 -29.22 3.51
CA PRO A 89 5.85 -28.53 3.07
C PRO A 89 5.70 -27.00 3.10
N TRP A 90 6.77 -26.28 3.46
CA TRP A 90 6.74 -24.81 3.55
C TRP A 90 6.34 -24.12 2.25
N ARG A 91 6.71 -24.70 1.10
CA ARG A 91 6.31 -24.22 -0.22
C ARG A 91 4.80 -24.30 -0.45
N SER A 92 4.16 -25.33 0.10
CA SER A 92 2.71 -25.48 0.03
C SER A 92 2.00 -24.45 0.89
N ALA A 93 2.53 -24.15 2.08
CA ALA A 93 2.01 -23.09 2.94
C ALA A 93 2.16 -21.70 2.30
N GLU A 94 3.33 -21.39 1.73
CA GLU A 94 3.59 -20.17 0.95
C GLU A 94 2.60 -20.05 -0.23
N SER A 95 2.46 -21.11 -1.02
CA SER A 95 1.54 -21.14 -2.17
C SER A 95 0.10 -20.93 -1.76
N MET A 96 -0.34 -21.57 -0.68
CA MET A 96 -1.72 -21.44 -0.18
C MET A 96 -2.00 -20.01 0.29
N HIS A 97 -1.06 -19.39 1.00
CA HIS A 97 -1.15 -17.98 1.39
C HIS A 97 -1.34 -17.07 0.18
N TRP A 98 -0.54 -17.26 -0.88
CA TRP A 98 -0.66 -16.46 -2.10
C TRP A 98 -1.99 -16.68 -2.85
N GLN A 99 -2.51 -17.92 -2.87
CA GLN A 99 -3.79 -18.23 -3.52
C GLN A 99 -4.99 -17.64 -2.78
N LEU A 100 -4.96 -17.65 -1.45
CA LEU A 100 -6.02 -17.07 -0.63
C LEU A 100 -6.00 -15.54 -0.70
N GLY A 101 -4.81 -14.94 -0.68
CA GLY A 101 -4.66 -13.49 -0.63
C GLY A 101 -5.13 -12.88 0.71
N GLU A 102 -4.90 -11.58 0.88
CA GLU A 102 -5.08 -10.90 2.18
C GLU A 102 -6.52 -10.99 2.72
N GLN A 103 -7.53 -10.74 1.87
CA GLN A 103 -8.92 -10.67 2.32
C GLN A 103 -9.42 -12.02 2.83
N GLU A 104 -9.12 -13.10 2.11
CA GLU A 104 -9.58 -14.44 2.47
C GLU A 104 -8.79 -15.00 3.66
N MET A 105 -7.48 -14.75 3.71
CA MET A 105 -6.67 -15.03 4.89
C MET A 105 -7.22 -14.32 6.13
N GLY A 106 -7.56 -13.04 6.00
CA GLY A 106 -8.10 -12.23 7.09
C GLY A 106 -9.48 -12.69 7.56
N LYS A 107 -10.36 -13.11 6.64
CA LYS A 107 -11.67 -13.69 6.98
C LYS A 107 -11.51 -15.01 7.73
N ARG A 108 -10.63 -15.90 7.27
CA ARG A 108 -10.39 -17.23 7.86
C ARG A 108 -9.68 -17.15 9.20
N ALA A 109 -8.76 -16.22 9.39
CA ALA A 109 -8.13 -15.96 10.69
C ALA A 109 -9.13 -15.51 11.76
N LYS A 110 -10.27 -14.93 11.36
CA LYS A 110 -11.37 -14.51 12.23
C LYS A 110 -12.53 -15.50 12.25
N ALA A 111 -12.43 -16.61 11.52
CA ALA A 111 -13.47 -17.62 11.50
C ALA A 111 -13.55 -18.28 12.89
N PRO A 112 -14.75 -18.46 13.45
CA PRO A 112 -14.90 -19.15 14.72
C PRO A 112 -14.35 -20.57 14.59
N VAL A 113 -13.50 -20.96 15.53
CA VAL A 113 -13.01 -22.34 15.65
C VAL A 113 -14.21 -23.19 16.07
N PHE A 114 -14.97 -23.68 15.09
CA PHE A 114 -15.95 -24.71 15.36
C PHE A 114 -15.17 -25.97 15.73
N GLN A 115 -15.15 -26.28 17.03
CA GLN A 115 -14.71 -27.57 17.54
C GLN A 115 -15.51 -28.65 16.80
N LEU A 116 -14.85 -29.40 15.92
CA LEU A 116 -15.44 -30.58 15.32
C LEU A 116 -15.58 -31.64 16.41
N HIS A 117 -16.83 -32.04 16.62
CA HIS A 117 -17.28 -33.08 17.52
C HIS A 117 -16.35 -34.30 17.51
N SER A 118 -15.97 -34.76 18.70
CA SER A 118 -15.51 -36.13 18.90
C SER A 118 -16.56 -37.07 18.32
N SER A 119 -16.24 -37.69 17.19
CA SER A 119 -17.00 -38.81 16.66
C SER A 119 -16.92 -39.95 17.67
N ALA A 120 -17.94 -40.06 18.54
CA ALA A 120 -18.15 -41.22 19.39
C ALA A 120 -18.56 -42.39 18.49
N THR A 121 -17.55 -43.10 17.99
CA THR A 121 -17.66 -44.51 17.69
C THR A 121 -17.63 -45.24 19.02
N SER A 122 -18.73 -45.88 19.40
CA SER A 122 -18.66 -47.13 20.15
C SER A 122 -19.91 -47.95 19.89
N ARG A 123 -19.66 -49.22 19.57
CA ARG A 123 -20.61 -50.31 19.44
C ARG A 123 -21.28 -50.63 20.76
#